data_AF-A0A382NXF3-F1
#
_entry.id   AF-A0A382NXF3-F1
#
_cell.length_a   1.000
_cell.length_b   1.000
_cell.length_c   1.000
_cell.angle_alpha   90.00
_cell.angle_beta   90.00
_cell.angle_gamma   90.00
#
_symmetry.space_group_name_H-M   'P 1'
#
loop_
_entity.id
_entity.type
_entity.pdbx_description
1 polymer ?
#
loop_
_entity_poly.entity_id
_entity_poly.type
_entity_poly.pdbx_seq_one_letter_code
_entity_poly.pdbx_strand_id
1 'polypeptide(L)'
;MATEAATTQPWHVPEPSPWPIVGTAAALSLAFGLVWFMHAGVPWLVLIGAVLLTVTMVGWFKDVIVEANDGKSHSSAVKTGLRVGFLMFIASEVMFFFAFFWAYFHSSLPILSNVAGPWPPEGIDALGAAGVPMLNTLLLLTSSLTVTVAHHAILEDERQKVILWTGITVILGILFLGVQIAEYF
;
A
#
# COMPACT_ATOMS: atom_id res chain seq x y z
N MET A 1 -13.87 -37.26 5.94
CA MET A 1 -12.82 -38.03 6.64
C MET A 1 -11.65 -38.21 5.69
N ALA A 2 -10.78 -37.20 5.57
CA ALA A 2 -9.41 -37.38 5.13
C ALA A 2 -8.58 -37.23 6.40
N THR A 3 -8.22 -38.37 6.96
CA THR A 3 -7.50 -38.54 8.22
C THR A 3 -6.13 -37.86 8.18
N GLU A 4 -5.78 -37.29 9.33
CA GLU A 4 -4.50 -36.71 9.73
C GLU A 4 -3.29 -37.51 9.23
N ALA A 5 -2.80 -37.20 8.04
CA ALA A 5 -1.39 -37.39 7.73
C ALA A 5 -0.68 -36.16 8.30
N ALA A 6 -0.02 -36.32 9.46
CA ALA A 6 0.83 -35.28 10.01
C ALA A 6 1.85 -34.88 8.93
N THR A 7 1.63 -33.73 8.31
CA THR A 7 2.49 -33.26 7.22
C THR A 7 3.85 -32.92 7.81
N THR A 8 4.87 -33.71 7.48
CA THR A 8 6.27 -33.48 7.88
C THR A 8 6.92 -32.29 7.19
N GLN A 9 6.19 -31.59 6.31
CA GLN A 9 6.69 -30.45 5.55
C GLN A 9 6.51 -29.12 6.30
N PRO A 10 7.45 -28.17 6.15
CA PRO A 10 7.42 -26.89 6.84
C PRO A 10 6.47 -25.86 6.19
N TRP A 11 5.75 -26.22 5.12
CA TRP A 11 4.95 -25.32 4.30
C TRP A 11 3.48 -25.33 4.69
N HIS A 12 2.85 -24.15 4.63
CA HIS A 12 1.41 -24.01 4.83
C HIS A 12 0.66 -24.50 3.59
N VAL A 13 -0.34 -25.36 3.78
CA VAL A 13 -1.29 -25.77 2.74
C VAL A 13 -2.64 -25.14 3.09
N PRO A 14 -3.03 -24.04 2.44
CA PRO A 14 -4.27 -23.34 2.77
C PRO A 14 -5.50 -24.17 2.44
N GLU A 15 -6.57 -23.98 3.21
CA GLU A 15 -7.89 -24.49 2.86
C GLU A 15 -8.47 -23.75 1.64
N PRO A 16 -9.40 -24.35 0.88
CA PRO A 16 -10.05 -23.67 -0.24
C PRO A 16 -10.73 -22.37 0.19
N SER A 17 -10.27 -21.25 -0.37
CA SER A 17 -10.77 -19.92 -0.03
C SER A 17 -11.56 -19.29 -1.20
N PRO A 18 -12.69 -18.61 -0.94
CA PRO A 18 -13.46 -17.93 -1.99
C PRO A 18 -12.84 -16.60 -2.45
N TRP A 19 -11.95 -15.99 -1.65
CA TRP A 19 -11.45 -14.63 -1.89
C TRP A 19 -10.75 -14.41 -3.23
N PRO A 20 -9.97 -15.36 -3.80
CA PRO A 20 -9.39 -15.18 -5.12
C PRO A 20 -10.43 -14.95 -6.21
N ILE A 21 -11.57 -15.67 -6.18
CA ILE A 21 -12.63 -15.54 -7.19
C ILE A 21 -13.39 -14.22 -6.99
N VAL A 22 -13.74 -13.89 -5.74
CA VAL A 22 -14.43 -12.64 -5.42
C VAL A 22 -13.55 -11.43 -5.79
N GLY A 23 -12.26 -11.48 -5.49
CA GLY A 23 -11.29 -10.45 -5.86
C GLY A 23 -11.13 -10.29 -7.37
N THR A 24 -11.11 -11.40 -8.12
CA THR A 24 -11.09 -11.35 -9.59
C THR A 24 -12.34 -10.67 -10.14
N ALA A 25 -13.53 -11.03 -9.62
CA ALA A 25 -14.78 -10.38 -10.02
C ALA A 25 -14.82 -8.89 -9.65
N ALA A 26 -14.26 -8.51 -8.49
CA ALA A 26 -14.13 -7.13 -8.06
C ALA A 26 -13.21 -6.32 -8.99
N ALA A 27 -12.03 -6.86 -9.32
CA ALA A 27 -11.07 -6.23 -10.23
C ALA A 27 -11.63 -6.06 -11.65
N LEU A 28 -12.33 -7.07 -12.18
CA LEU A 28 -13.01 -6.97 -13.47
C LEU A 28 -14.11 -5.90 -13.46
N SER A 29 -14.91 -5.87 -12.39
CA SER A 29 -15.96 -4.85 -12.23
C SER A 29 -15.38 -3.44 -12.18
N LEU A 30 -14.25 -3.25 -11.48
CA LEU A 30 -13.50 -1.99 -11.47
C LEU A 30 -12.98 -1.60 -12.85
N ALA A 31 -12.33 -2.53 -13.56
CA ALA A 31 -11.75 -2.26 -14.87
C ALA A 31 -12.82 -1.89 -15.91
N PHE A 32 -13.86 -2.71 -16.06
CA PHE A 32 -14.97 -2.42 -16.99
C PHE A 32 -15.77 -1.20 -16.55
N GLY A 33 -16.00 -1.05 -15.24
CA GLY A 33 -16.67 0.12 -14.68
C GLY A 33 -15.94 1.42 -14.99
N LEU A 34 -14.60 1.43 -14.86
CA LEU A 34 -13.79 2.62 -15.08
C LEU A 34 -13.81 3.01 -16.56
N VAL A 35 -13.66 2.03 -17.46
CA VAL A 35 -13.79 2.26 -18.91
C VAL A 35 -15.17 2.83 -19.23
N TRP A 36 -16.25 2.25 -18.69
CA TRP A 36 -17.59 2.74 -18.94
C TRP A 36 -17.79 4.17 -18.43
N PHE A 37 -17.35 4.45 -17.21
CA PHE A 37 -17.44 5.77 -16.57
C PHE A 37 -16.69 6.86 -17.35
N MET A 38 -15.46 6.57 -17.82
CA MET A 38 -14.64 7.53 -18.58
C MET A 38 -15.23 7.92 -19.95
N HIS A 39 -16.14 7.12 -20.51
CA HIS A 39 -16.76 7.44 -21.80
C HIS A 39 -18.07 8.22 -21.63
N ALA A 40 -19.08 7.62 -21.00
CA ALA A 40 -20.39 8.24 -20.79
C ALA A 40 -21.25 7.52 -19.73
N GLY A 41 -20.68 6.51 -19.07
CA GLY A 41 -21.40 5.65 -18.13
C GLY A 41 -21.57 6.28 -16.75
N VAL A 42 -22.51 5.72 -15.99
CA VAL A 42 -22.68 6.03 -14.58
C VAL A 42 -21.62 5.29 -13.73
N PRO A 43 -21.15 5.88 -12.61
CA PRO A 43 -20.05 5.31 -11.82
C PRO A 43 -20.46 4.09 -10.97
N TRP A 44 -21.71 3.62 -11.04
CA TRP A 44 -22.22 2.56 -10.16
C TRP A 44 -21.41 1.28 -10.24
N LEU A 45 -20.96 0.88 -11.43
CA LEU A 45 -20.15 -0.33 -11.59
C LEU A 45 -18.75 -0.18 -10.94
N VAL A 46 -18.15 1.02 -11.00
CA VAL A 46 -16.90 1.33 -10.31
C VAL A 46 -17.10 1.25 -8.79
N LEU A 47 -18.18 1.85 -8.27
CA LEU A 47 -18.47 1.86 -6.84
C LEU A 47 -18.74 0.45 -6.31
N ILE A 48 -19.49 -0.37 -7.04
CA ILE A 48 -19.72 -1.78 -6.72
C ILE A 48 -18.39 -2.54 -6.71
N GLY A 49 -17.56 -2.39 -7.75
CA GLY A 49 -16.25 -3.00 -7.83
C GLY A 49 -15.33 -2.60 -6.67
N ALA A 50 -15.33 -1.33 -6.28
CA ALA A 50 -14.54 -0.81 -5.16
C ALA A 50 -14.99 -1.42 -3.83
N VAL A 51 -16.30 -1.48 -3.57
CA VAL A 51 -16.85 -2.11 -2.36
C VAL A 51 -16.50 -3.60 -2.31
N LEU A 52 -16.67 -4.33 -3.42
CA LEU A 52 -16.32 -5.75 -3.50
C LEU A 52 -14.82 -5.99 -3.26
N LEU A 53 -13.96 -5.10 -3.78
CA LEU A 53 -12.52 -5.19 -3.56
C LEU A 53 -12.18 -4.96 -2.09
N THR A 54 -12.77 -3.92 -1.46
CA THR A 54 -12.56 -3.65 -0.02
C THR A 54 -13.02 -4.83 0.83
N VAL A 55 -14.20 -5.41 0.55
CA VAL A 55 -14.70 -6.60 1.24
C VAL A 55 -13.75 -7.78 1.07
N THR A 56 -13.24 -8.00 -0.15
CA THR A 56 -12.26 -9.07 -0.42
C THR A 56 -10.99 -8.88 0.38
N MET A 57 -10.41 -7.67 0.39
CA MET A 57 -9.17 -7.40 1.12
C MET A 57 -9.35 -7.56 2.63
N VAL A 58 -10.43 -7.02 3.20
CA VAL A 58 -10.72 -7.15 4.63
C VAL A 58 -10.98 -8.60 5.03
N GLY A 59 -11.78 -9.33 4.24
CA GLY A 59 -12.09 -10.74 4.47
C GLY A 59 -10.85 -11.63 4.36
N TRP A 60 -10.06 -11.44 3.30
CA TRP A 60 -8.85 -12.23 3.08
C TRP A 60 -7.78 -11.96 4.15
N PHE A 61 -7.53 -10.68 4.51
CA PHE A 61 -6.57 -10.38 5.57
C PHE A 61 -7.03 -10.91 6.93
N LYS A 62 -8.33 -10.89 7.23
CA LYS A 62 -8.86 -11.51 8.44
C LYS A 62 -8.51 -13.00 8.49
N ASP A 63 -8.73 -13.73 7.40
CA ASP A 63 -8.45 -15.17 7.36
C ASP A 63 -6.95 -15.46 7.50
N VAL A 64 -6.08 -14.67 6.84
CA VAL A 64 -4.61 -14.74 7.03
C VAL A 64 -4.21 -14.48 8.48
N ILE A 65 -4.87 -13.55 9.18
CA ILE A 65 -4.61 -13.29 10.61
C ILE A 65 -5.05 -14.47 11.48
N VAL A 66 -6.17 -15.11 11.17
CA VAL A 66 -6.63 -16.31 11.89
C VAL A 66 -5.64 -17.46 11.69
N GLU A 67 -5.24 -17.72 10.45
CA GLU A 67 -4.20 -18.71 10.09
C GLU A 67 -2.86 -18.39 10.77
N ALA A 68 -2.48 -17.10 10.87
CA ALA A 68 -1.24 -16.72 11.54
C ALA A 68 -1.22 -17.03 13.04
N ASN A 69 -2.38 -17.01 13.69
CA ASN A 69 -2.53 -17.17 15.15
C ASN A 69 -2.84 -18.60 15.59
N ASP A 70 -3.01 -19.55 14.65
CA ASP A 70 -3.31 -20.95 14.97
C ASP A 70 -2.11 -21.74 15.55
N GLY A 71 -0.92 -21.14 15.50
CA GLY A 71 0.34 -21.71 16.00
C GLY A 71 0.97 -22.80 15.11
N LYS A 72 0.37 -23.13 13.97
CA LYS A 72 0.78 -24.23 13.07
C LYS A 72 1.09 -23.75 11.65
N SER A 73 0.28 -22.86 11.10
CA SER A 73 0.32 -22.49 9.68
C SER A 73 1.51 -21.59 9.35
N HIS A 74 1.92 -20.70 10.27
CA HIS A 74 3.05 -19.79 10.04
C HIS A 74 4.36 -20.31 10.65
N SER A 75 4.91 -21.36 10.06
CA SER A 75 6.25 -21.87 10.36
C SER A 75 7.36 -20.83 10.07
N SER A 76 8.58 -21.07 10.54
CA SER A 76 9.72 -20.18 10.24
C SER A 76 9.99 -20.04 8.73
N ALA A 77 9.83 -21.14 7.97
CA ALA A 77 9.98 -21.13 6.51
C ALA A 77 8.90 -20.26 5.85
N VAL A 78 7.64 -20.39 6.28
CA VAL A 78 6.52 -19.57 5.78
C VAL A 78 6.72 -18.09 6.11
N LYS A 79 7.11 -17.76 7.35
CA LYS A 79 7.43 -16.37 7.76
C LYS A 79 8.57 -15.75 6.96
N THR A 80 9.54 -16.55 6.54
CA THR A 80 10.64 -16.09 5.67
C THR A 80 10.12 -15.86 4.25
N GLY A 81 9.30 -16.78 3.72
CA GLY A 81 8.63 -16.61 2.43
C GLY A 81 7.76 -15.35 2.37
N LEU A 82 6.97 -15.07 3.41
CA LEU A 82 6.16 -13.85 3.52
C LEU A 82 7.02 -12.57 3.51
N ARG A 83 8.16 -12.57 4.23
CA ARG A 83 9.10 -11.44 4.23
C ARG A 83 9.70 -11.19 2.84
N VAL A 84 10.12 -12.25 2.15
CA VAL A 84 10.65 -12.15 0.79
C VAL A 84 9.55 -11.69 -0.18
N GLY A 85 8.34 -12.24 -0.08
CA GLY A 85 7.20 -11.84 -0.89
C GLY A 85 6.85 -10.36 -0.72
N PHE A 86 6.82 -9.86 0.51
CA PHE A 86 6.57 -8.44 0.78
C PHE A 86 7.72 -7.54 0.28
N LEU A 87 8.97 -7.98 0.38
CA LEU A 87 10.10 -7.25 -0.19
C LEU A 87 10.02 -7.15 -1.72
N MET A 88 9.66 -8.24 -2.40
CA MET A 88 9.45 -8.25 -3.85
C MET A 88 8.29 -7.36 -4.26
N PHE A 89 7.21 -7.33 -3.47
CA PHE A 89 6.09 -6.40 -3.66
C PHE A 89 6.54 -4.94 -3.55
N ILE A 90 7.27 -4.56 -2.49
CA ILE A 90 7.84 -3.21 -2.36
C ILE A 90 8.76 -2.87 -3.55
N ALA A 91 9.60 -3.82 -3.98
CA ALA A 91 10.47 -3.62 -5.13
C ALA A 91 9.68 -3.33 -6.42
N SER A 92 8.54 -4.02 -6.63
CA SER A 92 7.67 -3.72 -7.77
C SER A 92 7.03 -2.33 -7.69
N GLU A 93 6.63 -1.88 -6.51
CA GLU A 93 6.10 -0.52 -6.30
C GLU A 93 7.17 0.55 -6.56
N VAL A 94 8.41 0.33 -6.13
CA VAL A 94 9.54 1.23 -6.44
C VAL A 94 9.77 1.34 -7.95
N MET A 95 9.67 0.24 -8.70
CA MET A 95 9.79 0.26 -10.16
C MET A 95 8.60 0.95 -10.83
N PHE A 96 7.40 0.82 -10.28
CA PHE A 96 6.23 1.56 -10.74
C PHE A 96 6.41 3.08 -10.55
N PHE A 97 6.90 3.53 -9.38
CA PHE A 97 7.25 4.94 -9.17
C PHE A 97 8.40 5.42 -10.06
N PHE A 98 9.39 4.55 -10.32
CA PHE A 98 10.50 4.86 -11.22
C PHE A 98 10.00 5.23 -12.63
N ALA A 99 8.92 4.62 -13.12
CA ALA A 99 8.33 4.99 -14.41
C ALA A 99 7.80 6.44 -14.43
N PHE A 100 7.19 6.92 -13.34
CA PHE A 100 6.75 8.31 -13.23
C PHE A 100 7.91 9.29 -13.12
N PHE A 101 8.96 8.95 -12.36
CA PHE A 101 10.19 9.75 -12.31
C PHE A 101 10.84 9.83 -13.69
N TRP A 102 10.90 8.70 -14.41
CA TRP A 102 11.41 8.68 -15.77
C TRP A 102 10.60 9.60 -16.69
N ALA A 103 9.27 9.54 -16.64
CA ALA A 103 8.41 10.43 -17.42
C ALA A 103 8.63 11.92 -17.08
N TYR A 104 8.78 12.24 -15.79
CA TYR A 104 9.10 13.60 -15.32
C TYR A 104 10.44 14.08 -15.86
N PHE A 105 11.52 13.30 -15.70
CA PHE A 105 12.86 13.68 -16.15
C PHE A 105 12.97 13.75 -17.67
N HIS A 106 12.34 12.82 -18.38
CA HIS A 106 12.29 12.84 -19.85
C HIS A 106 11.61 14.11 -20.38
N SER A 107 10.61 14.63 -19.66
CA SER A 107 9.87 15.84 -20.08
C SER A 107 10.53 17.15 -19.64
N SER A 108 11.31 17.14 -18.55
CA SER A 108 11.88 18.34 -17.94
C SER A 108 13.36 18.57 -18.22
N LEU A 109 14.14 17.54 -18.56
CA LEU A 109 15.59 17.65 -18.75
C LEU A 109 15.98 17.62 -20.24
N PRO A 110 16.52 18.72 -20.80
CA PRO A 110 16.98 18.79 -22.19
C PRO A 110 18.06 17.76 -22.57
N ILE A 111 18.80 17.24 -21.58
CA ILE A 111 19.83 16.21 -21.79
C ILE A 111 19.20 14.84 -22.15
N LEU A 112 17.96 14.58 -21.69
CA LEU A 112 17.28 13.30 -21.89
C LEU A 112 16.30 13.31 -23.06
N SER A 113 15.81 14.47 -23.47
CA SER A 113 14.85 14.60 -24.57
C SER A 113 15.03 15.93 -25.30
N ASN A 114 15.10 15.85 -26.63
CA ASN A 114 15.14 17.02 -27.50
C ASN A 114 13.79 17.77 -27.59
N VAL A 115 12.74 17.21 -26.99
CA VAL A 115 11.39 17.81 -26.90
C VAL A 115 11.18 18.55 -25.58
N ALA A 116 12.11 18.42 -24.61
CA ALA A 116 12.02 19.11 -23.34
C ALA A 116 12.22 20.63 -23.55
N GLY A 117 11.23 21.42 -23.12
CA GLY A 117 11.27 22.88 -23.12
C GLY A 117 11.83 23.47 -21.82
N PRO A 118 11.77 24.81 -21.65
CA PRO A 118 12.05 25.45 -20.36
C PRO A 118 11.17 24.83 -19.25
N TRP A 119 11.80 24.55 -18.11
CA TRP A 119 11.12 23.94 -16.96
C TRP A 119 11.21 24.86 -15.73
N PRO A 120 10.09 25.14 -15.04
CA PRO A 120 8.72 24.76 -15.38
C PRO A 120 8.21 25.46 -16.67
N PRO A 121 7.20 24.89 -17.36
CA PRO A 121 6.57 25.53 -18.51
C PRO A 121 6.05 26.93 -18.18
N GLU A 122 6.06 27.82 -19.17
CA GLU A 122 5.54 29.18 -19.02
C GLU A 122 4.08 29.19 -18.55
N GLY A 123 3.77 30.05 -17.57
CA GLY A 123 2.43 30.14 -16.97
C GLY A 123 2.15 29.15 -15.83
N ILE A 124 3.11 28.29 -15.47
CA ILE A 124 3.01 27.42 -14.29
C ILE A 124 3.81 28.02 -13.14
N ASP A 125 3.11 28.47 -12.11
CA ASP A 125 3.72 28.84 -10.83
C ASP A 125 3.99 27.60 -9.99
N ALA A 126 5.21 27.08 -10.09
CA ALA A 126 5.62 25.90 -9.33
C ALA A 126 5.66 26.17 -7.82
N LEU A 127 5.16 25.21 -7.04
CA LEU A 127 5.22 25.25 -5.59
C LEU A 127 6.68 25.20 -5.11
N GLY A 128 7.04 26.11 -4.20
CA GLY A 128 8.35 26.13 -3.57
C GLY A 128 8.52 25.00 -2.55
N ALA A 129 9.71 24.40 -2.51
CA ALA A 129 9.99 23.27 -1.61
C ALA A 129 9.97 23.64 -0.12
N ALA A 130 10.22 24.90 0.25
CA ALA A 130 10.44 25.34 1.64
C ALA A 130 9.14 25.57 2.46
N GLY A 131 7.96 25.40 1.87
CA GLY A 131 6.67 25.63 2.52
C GLY A 131 6.00 24.34 2.98
N VAL A 132 4.80 24.12 2.46
CA VAL A 132 3.98 22.93 2.73
C VAL A 132 4.70 21.61 2.41
N PRO A 133 5.46 21.49 1.30
CA PRO A 133 6.20 20.25 1.00
C PRO A 133 7.25 19.90 2.07
N MET A 134 7.94 20.90 2.63
CA MET A 134 8.91 20.69 3.72
C MET A 134 8.22 20.20 4.99
N LEU A 135 7.07 20.79 5.35
CA LEU A 135 6.28 20.32 6.49
C LEU A 135 5.85 18.86 6.32
N ASN A 136 5.37 18.49 5.12
CA ASN A 136 4.98 17.12 4.80
C ASN A 136 6.17 16.15 4.90
N THR A 137 7.35 16.57 4.46
CA THR A 137 8.59 15.79 4.63
C THR A 137 8.90 15.56 6.12
N LEU A 138 8.80 16.60 6.95
CA LEU A 138 9.03 16.49 8.39
C LEU A 138 8.00 15.58 9.08
N LEU A 139 6.73 15.62 8.66
CA LEU A 139 5.69 14.72 9.18
C LEU A 139 6.02 13.26 8.89
N LEU A 140 6.42 12.93 7.66
CA LEU A 140 6.80 11.57 7.28
C LEU A 140 8.06 11.09 8.00
N LEU A 141 9.10 11.93 8.12
CA LEU A 141 10.32 11.60 8.86
C LEU A 141 10.03 11.37 10.34
N THR A 142 9.20 12.23 10.94
CA THR A 142 8.80 12.08 12.35
C THR A 142 7.98 10.81 12.56
N SER A 143 7.07 10.47 11.65
CA SER A 143 6.29 9.23 11.72
C SER A 143 7.17 7.97 11.64
N SER A 144 8.27 8.05 10.87
CA SER A 144 9.26 6.96 10.76
C SER A 144 10.03 6.76 12.07
N LEU A 145 10.33 7.85 12.79
CA LEU A 145 10.92 7.76 14.12
C LEU A 145 9.93 7.14 15.12
N THR A 146 8.67 7.58 15.13
CA THR A 146 7.67 7.09 16.10
C THR A 146 7.36 5.61 15.91
N VAL A 147 7.29 5.12 14.67
CA VAL A 147 7.09 3.68 14.42
C VAL A 147 8.32 2.86 14.81
N THR A 148 9.53 3.42 14.67
CA THR A 148 10.76 2.77 15.13
C THR A 148 10.77 2.63 16.65
N VAL A 149 10.32 3.65 17.39
CA VAL A 149 10.14 3.57 18.85
C VAL A 149 9.08 2.52 19.20
N ALA A 150 7.95 2.47 18.48
CA ALA A 150 6.94 1.44 18.67
C ALA A 150 7.50 0.02 18.46
N HIS A 151 8.35 -0.17 17.44
CA HIS A 151 9.01 -1.45 17.18
C HIS A 151 9.94 -1.88 18.31
N HIS A 152 10.75 -0.97 18.87
CA HIS A 152 11.57 -1.28 20.06
C HIS A 152 10.71 -1.65 21.27
N ALA A 153 9.58 -0.96 21.48
CA ALA A 153 8.65 -1.30 22.54
C ALA A 153 8.01 -2.69 22.37
N ILE A 154 7.86 -3.20 21.14
CA ILE A 154 7.44 -4.60 20.89
C ILE A 154 8.50 -5.58 21.39
N LEU A 155 9.79 -5.29 21.15
CA LEU A 155 10.91 -6.13 21.58
C LEU A 155 11.07 -6.14 23.11
N GLU A 156 10.68 -5.05 23.79
CA GLU A 156 10.70 -4.91 25.25
C GLU A 156 9.39 -5.38 25.93
N ASP A 157 8.44 -5.94 25.17
CA ASP A 157 7.11 -6.38 25.65
C ASP A 157 6.27 -5.26 26.33
N GLU A 158 6.51 -4.00 25.96
CA GLU A 158 5.86 -2.84 26.55
C GLU A 158 4.58 -2.44 25.80
N ARG A 159 3.51 -3.24 25.98
CA ARG A 159 2.24 -3.09 25.24
C ARG A 159 1.67 -1.66 25.22
N GLN A 160 1.71 -0.94 26.35
CA GLN A 160 1.17 0.43 26.42
C GLN A 160 1.95 1.39 25.53
N LYS A 161 3.29 1.29 25.51
CA LYS A 161 4.14 2.09 24.63
C LYS A 161 3.89 1.76 23.17
N VAL A 162 3.74 0.47 22.81
CA VAL A 162 3.42 0.06 21.44
C VAL A 162 2.14 0.74 20.94
N ILE A 163 1.05 0.64 21.71
CA ILE A 163 -0.24 1.24 21.33
C ILE A 163 -0.12 2.76 21.18
N LEU A 164 0.55 3.42 22.13
CA LEU A 164 0.74 4.87 22.11
C LEU A 164 1.52 5.32 20.87
N TRP A 165 2.70 4.74 20.63
CA TRP A 165 3.59 5.18 19.55
C TRP A 165 3.08 4.80 18.16
N THR A 166 2.44 3.64 18.01
CA THR A 166 1.72 3.31 16.77
C THR A 166 0.56 4.28 16.55
N GLY A 167 -0.20 4.64 17.59
CA GLY A 167 -1.27 5.64 17.51
C GLY A 167 -0.77 7.01 17.05
N ILE A 168 0.34 7.50 17.63
CA ILE A 168 0.99 8.75 17.22
C ILE A 168 1.42 8.69 15.74
N THR A 169 2.01 7.57 15.31
CA THR A 169 2.41 7.36 13.90
C THR A 169 1.22 7.50 12.95
N VAL A 170 0.08 6.87 13.27
CA VAL A 170 -1.15 6.96 12.46
C VAL A 170 -1.68 8.38 12.40
N ILE A 171 -1.69 9.11 13.54
CA ILE A 171 -2.12 10.51 13.58
C ILE A 171 -1.24 11.39 12.68
N LEU A 172 0.09 11.22 12.73
CA LEU A 172 1.01 11.94 11.85
C LEU A 172 0.74 11.66 10.37
N GLY A 173 0.42 10.41 10.02
CA GLY A 173 0.01 10.04 8.66
C GLY A 173 -1.31 10.69 8.22
N ILE A 174 -2.31 10.74 9.10
CA ILE A 174 -3.58 11.44 8.82
C ILE A 174 -3.36 12.94 8.65
N LEU A 175 -2.50 13.55 9.47
CA LEU A 175 -2.13 14.96 9.34
C LEU A 175 -1.44 15.23 8.00
N PHE A 176 -0.50 14.37 7.59
CA PHE A 176 0.13 14.45 6.27
C PHE A 176 -0.92 14.41 5.14
N LEU A 177 -1.87 13.48 5.18
CA LEU A 177 -2.93 13.40 4.18
C LEU A 177 -3.82 14.65 4.17
N GLY A 178 -4.16 15.19 5.34
CA GLY A 178 -4.96 16.41 5.45
C GLY A 178 -4.25 17.63 4.86
N VAL A 179 -2.95 17.79 5.14
CA VAL A 179 -2.13 18.86 4.55
C VAL A 179 -1.99 18.67 3.05
N GLN A 180 -1.83 17.44 2.56
CA GLN A 180 -1.75 17.14 1.13
C GLN A 180 -3.06 17.48 0.40
N ILE A 181 -4.21 17.18 1.01
CA ILE A 181 -5.53 17.54 0.47
C ILE A 181 -5.67 19.06 0.41
N ALA A 182 -5.28 19.77 1.47
CA ALA A 182 -5.33 21.24 1.49
C ALA A 182 -4.37 21.90 0.49
N GLU A 183 -3.27 21.25 0.11
CA GLU A 183 -2.37 21.72 -0.94
C GLU A 183 -2.96 21.53 -2.34
N TYR A 184 -3.84 20.54 -2.52
CA TYR A 184 -4.46 20.21 -3.82
C TYR A 184 -5.67 21.09 -4.16
N PHE A 185 -6.29 21.73 -3.16
CA PHE A 185 -7.47 22.59 -3.30
C PHE A 185 -7.10 24.08 -3.17
#